data_AF-X1TG74-F1
#
_entry.id   AF-X1TG74-F1
#
_cell.length_a   1.000
_cell.length_b   1.000
_cell.length_c   1.000
_cell.angle_alpha   90.00
_cell.angle_beta   90.00
_cell.angle_gamma   90.00
#
_symmetry.space_group_name_H-M   'P 1'
#
loop_
_entity.id
_entity.type
_entity.pdbx_description
1 polymer ?
#
loop_
_entity_poly.entity_id
_entity_poly.type
_entity_poly.pdbx_seq_one_letter_code
_entity_poly.pdbx_strand_id
1 'polypeptide(L)'
;KDVSCFFLHALNYPIENIIDIFSNLPDFDRKKTKYQVEFAKKKEYTPHSCSTLKSLNICKANESKDELCLEGYYSKKLDTQKKLSHPLFYIQLKQYRNSMKNKVNKTKIEKEDER
;
A
#
# COMPACT_ATOMS: atom_id res chain seq x y z
N LYS A 1 8.86 -14.58 -5.15
CA LYS A 1 9.13 -13.97 -3.82
C LYS A 1 9.63 -12.53 -3.94
N ASP A 2 10.32 -12.16 -5.03
CA ASP A 2 10.97 -10.85 -5.17
C ASP A 2 10.00 -9.67 -5.40
N VAL A 3 8.83 -9.91 -6.03
CA VAL A 3 7.85 -8.84 -6.38
C VAL A 3 7.36 -8.05 -5.16
N SER A 4 7.25 -8.70 -3.99
CA SER A 4 6.77 -8.07 -2.76
C SER A 4 7.78 -7.13 -2.12
N CYS A 5 9.08 -7.41 -2.26
CA CYS A 5 10.14 -6.62 -1.63
C CYS A 5 10.29 -5.24 -2.29
N PHE A 6 10.24 -5.20 -3.62
CA PHE A 6 10.28 -3.95 -4.39
C PHE A 6 9.08 -3.05 -4.08
N PHE A 7 7.90 -3.65 -3.91
CA PHE A 7 6.69 -2.91 -3.59
C PHE A 7 6.74 -2.25 -2.21
N LEU A 8 7.19 -2.99 -1.18
CA LEU A 8 7.33 -2.45 0.18
C LEU A 8 8.41 -1.37 0.27
N HIS A 9 9.50 -1.51 -0.50
CA HIS A 9 10.52 -0.49 -0.58
C HIS A 9 9.97 0.83 -1.14
N ALA A 10 9.22 0.77 -2.24
CA ALA A 10 8.64 1.95 -2.88
C ALA A 10 7.60 2.69 -2.02
N LEU A 11 7.17 2.08 -0.90
CA LEU A 11 6.34 2.70 0.13
C LEU A 11 7.16 3.35 1.26
N ASN A 12 8.49 3.44 1.13
CA ASN A 12 9.42 4.02 2.10
C ASN A 12 9.37 3.39 3.51
N TYR A 13 9.04 2.10 3.62
CA TYR A 13 9.13 1.41 4.90
C TYR A 13 10.60 1.23 5.33
N PRO A 14 10.90 1.31 6.64
CA PRO A 14 12.21 0.93 7.16
C PRO A 14 12.57 -0.50 6.78
N ILE A 15 13.86 -0.75 6.47
CA ILE A 15 14.35 -2.08 6.05
C ILE A 15 13.94 -3.17 7.05
N GLU A 16 14.09 -2.91 8.34
CA GLU A 16 13.74 -3.87 9.39
C GLU A 16 12.24 -4.19 9.42
N ASN A 17 11.36 -3.21 9.20
CA ASN A 17 9.91 -3.46 9.11
C ASN A 17 9.56 -4.32 7.90
N ILE A 18 10.27 -4.13 6.78
CA ILE A 18 10.08 -4.95 5.59
C ILE A 18 10.51 -6.39 5.89
N ILE A 19 11.67 -6.59 6.52
CA ILE A 19 12.17 -7.91 6.93
C ILE A 19 11.16 -8.59 7.87
N ASP A 20 10.61 -7.84 8.83
CA ASP A 20 9.65 -8.37 9.79
C ASP A 20 8.33 -8.81 9.13
N ILE A 21 7.85 -8.12 8.10
CA ILE A 21 6.69 -8.57 7.32
C ILE A 21 6.95 -9.95 6.70
N PHE A 22 8.16 -10.20 6.21
CA PHE A 22 8.55 -11.48 5.61
C PHE A 22 8.84 -12.58 6.64
N SER A 23 9.03 -12.25 7.91
CA SER A 23 9.37 -13.22 8.97
C SER A 23 8.29 -14.27 9.20
N ASN A 24 7.04 -13.94 8.83
CA ASN A 24 5.88 -14.83 8.94
C ASN A 24 5.80 -15.89 7.83
N LEU A 25 6.72 -15.88 6.85
CA LEU A 25 6.74 -16.88 5.78
C LEU A 25 7.44 -18.17 6.23
N PRO A 26 6.92 -19.36 5.86
CA PRO A 26 7.47 -20.65 6.31
C PRO A 26 8.90 -20.91 5.83
N ASP A 27 9.37 -20.22 4.79
CA ASP A 27 10.71 -20.36 4.22
C ASP A 27 11.62 -19.13 4.47
N PHE A 28 11.26 -18.31 5.45
CA PHE A 28 11.98 -17.07 5.72
C PHE A 28 13.45 -17.30 6.09
N ASP A 29 14.33 -16.56 5.42
CA ASP A 29 15.76 -16.48 5.71
C ASP A 29 16.15 -15.01 5.84
N ARG A 30 16.42 -14.58 7.07
CA ARG A 30 16.70 -13.17 7.37
C ARG A 30 17.87 -12.60 6.58
N LYS A 31 18.92 -13.39 6.34
CA LYS A 31 20.13 -12.93 5.64
C LYS A 31 19.82 -12.71 4.16
N LYS A 32 19.10 -13.63 3.52
CA LYS A 32 18.67 -13.49 2.13
C LYS A 32 17.68 -12.35 1.95
N THR A 33 16.66 -12.26 2.80
CA THR A 33 15.67 -11.16 2.74
C THR A 33 16.34 -9.81 2.92
N LYS A 34 17.23 -9.64 3.90
CA LYS A 34 17.95 -8.39 4.10
C LYS A 34 18.74 -7.98 2.85
N TYR A 35 19.48 -8.91 2.25
CA TYR A 35 20.22 -8.64 1.01
C TYR A 35 19.29 -8.20 -0.13
N GLN A 36 18.15 -8.87 -0.31
CA GLN A 36 17.17 -8.51 -1.33
C GLN A 36 16.57 -7.12 -1.10
N VAL A 37 16.25 -6.77 0.15
CA VAL A 37 15.70 -5.44 0.51
C VAL A 37 16.72 -4.34 0.28
N GLU A 38 17.97 -4.54 0.70
CA GLU A 38 19.05 -3.57 0.47
C GLU A 38 19.36 -3.40 -1.02
N PHE A 39 19.38 -4.49 -1.78
CA PHE A 39 19.59 -4.45 -3.23
C PHE A 39 18.45 -3.72 -3.94
N ALA A 40 17.20 -3.99 -3.56
CA ALA A 40 16.03 -3.29 -4.07
C ALA A 40 16.12 -1.78 -3.81
N LYS A 41 16.58 -1.39 -2.61
CA LYS A 41 16.80 0.01 -2.24
C LYS A 41 17.86 0.70 -3.11
N LYS A 42 18.95 0.00 -3.43
CA LYS A 42 20.01 0.54 -4.29
C LYS A 42 19.56 0.71 -5.75
N LYS A 43 18.57 -0.07 -6.20
CA LYS A 43 18.10 -0.10 -7.60
C LYS A 43 16.91 0.82 -7.88
N GLU A 44 16.39 1.54 -6.88
CA GLU A 44 15.26 2.48 -7.01
C GLU A 44 14.06 1.88 -7.78
N TYR A 45 13.78 0.60 -7.53
CA TYR A 45 12.79 -0.12 -8.31
C TYR A 45 11.41 0.50 -8.10
N THR A 46 10.80 0.98 -9.18
CA THR A 46 9.42 1.48 -9.15
C THR A 46 8.47 0.31 -9.42
N PRO A 47 7.41 0.11 -8.60
CA PRO A 47 6.42 -0.92 -8.85
C PRO A 47 5.79 -0.77 -10.23
N HIS A 48 5.32 -1.87 -10.79
CA HIS A 48 4.60 -1.82 -12.05
C HIS A 48 3.26 -1.05 -11.93
N SER A 49 2.79 -0.51 -13.05
CA SER A 49 1.49 0.16 -13.13
C SER A 49 0.32 -0.79 -12.82
N CYS A 50 -0.84 -0.26 -12.44
CA CYS A 50 -2.04 -1.08 -12.22
C CYS A 50 -2.42 -1.89 -13.47
N SER A 51 -2.20 -1.34 -14.67
CA SER A 51 -2.46 -2.04 -15.94
C SER A 51 -1.56 -3.26 -16.07
N THR A 52 -0.25 -3.09 -15.85
CA THR A 52 0.73 -4.17 -15.90
C THR A 52 0.45 -5.24 -14.84
N LEU A 53 0.10 -4.86 -13.60
CA LEU A 53 -0.26 -5.82 -12.56
C LEU A 53 -1.49 -6.67 -12.95
N LYS A 54 -2.47 -6.07 -13.65
CA LYS A 54 -3.64 -6.79 -14.16
C LYS A 54 -3.25 -7.76 -15.27
N SER A 55 -2.46 -7.33 -16.25
CA SER A 55 -2.00 -8.18 -17.35
C SER A 55 -1.16 -9.37 -16.87
N LEU A 56 -0.42 -9.21 -15.78
CA LEU A 56 0.36 -10.27 -15.14
C LEU A 56 -0.45 -11.15 -14.18
N ASN A 57 -1.77 -10.93 -14.02
CA ASN A 57 -2.65 -11.65 -13.09
C ASN A 57 -2.16 -11.63 -11.62
N ILE A 58 -1.49 -10.54 -11.20
CA ILE A 58 -1.00 -10.34 -9.82
C ILE A 58 -1.80 -9.29 -9.05
N CYS A 59 -2.67 -8.54 -9.72
CA CYS A 59 -3.56 -7.59 -9.10
C CYS A 59 -4.68 -8.30 -8.32
N LYS A 60 -4.76 -8.07 -7.01
CA LYS A 60 -5.76 -8.70 -6.11
C LYS A 60 -7.00 -7.83 -5.79
N ALA A 61 -7.31 -6.88 -6.66
CA ALA A 61 -8.39 -5.92 -6.40
C ALA A 61 -9.77 -6.59 -6.32
N ASN A 62 -9.99 -7.63 -7.14
CA ASN A 62 -11.28 -8.32 -7.21
C ASN A 62 -11.54 -9.20 -5.98
N GLU A 63 -10.52 -9.87 -5.46
CA GLU A 63 -10.63 -10.72 -4.27
C GLU A 63 -10.80 -9.87 -3.00
N SER A 64 -10.06 -8.76 -2.91
CA SER A 64 -10.16 -7.85 -1.77
C SER A 64 -11.45 -7.03 -1.74
N LYS A 65 -12.17 -6.94 -2.87
CA LYS A 65 -13.40 -6.14 -3.05
C LYS A 65 -13.23 -4.70 -2.56
N ASP A 66 -12.03 -4.14 -2.71
CA ASP A 66 -11.74 -2.79 -2.24
C ASP A 66 -12.29 -1.75 -3.23
N GLU A 67 -13.36 -1.07 -2.82
CA GLU A 67 -14.05 -0.03 -3.60
C GLU A 67 -13.11 1.05 -4.12
N LEU A 68 -12.13 1.50 -3.32
CA LEU A 68 -11.18 2.51 -3.76
C LEU A 68 -10.34 2.00 -4.93
N CYS A 69 -9.93 0.73 -4.90
CA CYS A 69 -9.15 0.13 -5.98
C CYS A 69 -9.99 -0.09 -7.25
N LEU A 70 -11.23 -0.55 -7.08
CA LEU A 70 -12.13 -0.93 -8.18
C LEU A 70 -12.74 0.29 -8.87
N GLU A 71 -13.26 1.25 -8.10
CA GLU A 71 -14.01 2.40 -8.59
C GLU A 71 -13.15 3.66 -8.72
N GLY A 72 -12.05 3.73 -7.97
CA GLY A 72 -11.14 4.86 -7.95
C GLY A 72 -11.53 5.93 -6.93
N TYR A 73 -11.28 7.19 -7.26
CA TYR A 73 -11.47 8.31 -6.35
C TYR A 73 -12.07 9.52 -7.05
N TYR A 74 -12.80 10.32 -6.28
CA TYR A 74 -13.33 11.59 -6.75
C TYR A 74 -12.29 12.71 -6.59
N SER A 75 -11.97 13.39 -7.68
CA SER A 75 -11.04 14.51 -7.69
C SER A 75 -11.79 15.83 -7.58
N LYS A 76 -11.91 16.39 -6.36
CA LYS A 76 -12.57 17.69 -6.12
C LYS A 76 -12.06 18.83 -7.00
N LYS A 77 -10.75 18.85 -7.30
CA LYS A 77 -10.13 19.89 -8.14
C LYS A 77 -10.61 19.88 -9.60
N LEU A 78 -10.97 18.70 -10.10
CA LEU A 78 -11.35 18.48 -11.51
C LEU A 78 -12.80 18.06 -11.65
N ASP A 79 -13.55 18.07 -10.55
CA ASP A 79 -14.95 17.67 -10.43
C ASP A 79 -15.31 16.37 -11.18
N THR A 80 -14.43 15.36 -11.09
CA THR A 80 -14.53 14.13 -11.89
C THR A 80 -14.08 12.89 -11.12
N GLN A 81 -14.70 11.75 -11.46
CA GLN A 81 -14.29 10.43 -10.98
C GLN A 81 -13.06 9.95 -11.77
N LYS A 82 -12.00 9.56 -11.05
CA LYS A 82 -10.74 9.09 -11.62
C LYS A 82 -10.40 7.67 -11.17
N LYS A 83 -9.96 6.86 -12.12
CA LYS A 83 -9.41 5.53 -11.83
C LYS A 83 -7.97 5.63 -11.31
N LEU A 84 -7.58 4.68 -10.48
CA LEU A 84 -6.20 4.54 -10.02
C LEU A 84 -5.32 3.94 -11.13
N SER A 85 -4.24 4.64 -11.46
CA SER A 85 -3.26 4.20 -12.47
C SER A 85 -2.08 3.46 -11.86
N HIS A 86 -1.76 3.71 -10.58
CA HIS A 86 -0.56 3.19 -9.93
C HIS A 86 -0.83 2.61 -8.52
N PRO A 87 -0.26 1.45 -8.17
CA PRO A 87 -0.41 0.82 -6.86
C PRO A 87 0.11 1.67 -5.69
N LEU A 88 1.21 2.40 -5.90
CA LEU A 88 1.73 3.32 -4.87
C LEU A 88 0.71 4.40 -4.50
N PHE A 89 0.07 5.00 -5.50
CA PHE A 89 -0.91 6.05 -5.29
C PHE A 89 -2.15 5.51 -4.56
N TYR A 90 -2.57 4.27 -4.85
CA TYR A 90 -3.62 3.58 -4.09
C TYR A 90 -3.26 3.48 -2.60
N ILE A 91 -2.05 3.01 -2.24
CA ILE A 91 -1.65 2.86 -0.84
C ILE A 91 -1.59 4.20 -0.13
N GLN A 92 -0.97 5.22 -0.74
CA GLN A 92 -0.89 6.56 -0.17
C GLN A 92 -2.29 7.13 0.12
N LEU A 93 -3.20 7.01 -0.85
CA LEU A 93 -4.57 7.48 -0.70
C LEU A 93 -5.33 6.69 0.38
N LYS A 94 -5.13 5.38 0.46
CA LYS A 94 -5.75 4.52 1.49
C LYS A 94 -5.25 4.87 2.90
N GLN A 95 -3.95 5.06 3.07
CA GLN A 95 -3.36 5.49 4.35
C GLN A 95 -3.91 6.84 4.79
N TYR A 96 -4.00 7.80 3.86
CA TYR A 96 -4.60 9.12 4.13
C TYR A 96 -6.07 9.01 4.57
N ARG A 97 -6.90 8.24 3.83
CA ARG A 97 -8.31 8.02 4.18
C ARG A 97 -8.47 7.37 5.56
N ASN A 98 -7.63 6.40 5.90
CA ASN A 98 -7.65 5.77 7.22
C ASN A 98 -7.24 6.74 8.34
N SER A 99 -6.20 7.55 8.13
CA SER A 99 -5.78 8.58 9.08
C SER A 99 -6.91 9.57 9.38
N MET A 100 -7.66 9.98 8.34
CA MET A 100 -8.82 10.86 8.52
C MET A 100 -9.98 10.18 9.26
N LYS A 101 -10.31 8.93 8.94
CA LYS A 101 -11.34 8.16 9.68
C LYS A 101 -11.01 8.07 11.17
N ASN A 102 -9.75 7.78 11.51
CA ASN A 102 -9.31 7.69 12.90
C ASN A 102 -9.43 9.02 13.64
N LYS A 103 -9.07 10.16 13.02
CA LYS A 103 -9.25 11.49 13.61
C LYS A 103 -10.72 11.81 13.88
N VAL A 104 -11.60 11.52 12.91
CA VAL A 104 -13.05 11.75 13.04
C VAL A 104 -13.64 10.90 14.17
N ASN A 105 -13.26 9.62 14.26
CA ASN A 105 -13.71 8.73 15.33
C ASN A 105 -13.25 9.22 16.71
N LYS A 106 -11.97 9.63 16.83
CA LYS A 106 -11.45 10.18 18.08
C LYS A 106 -12.20 11.43 18.54
N THR A 107 -12.50 12.35 17.60
CA THR A 107 -13.24 13.59 17.90
C THR A 107 -14.71 13.33 18.30
N LYS A 108 -15.30 12.20 17.88
CA LYS A 108 -16.66 11.82 18.30
C LYS A 108 -16.68 11.28 19.73
N ILE A 109 -15.72 10.41 20.06
CA ILE A 109 -15.57 9.83 21.41
C ILE A 109 -15.36 10.96 22.44
N GLU A 110 -14.47 11.91 22.15
CA GLU A 110 -14.19 13.06 23.04
C GLU A 110 -15.42 13.97 23.27
N LYS A 111 -16.38 14.03 22.33
CA LYS A 111 -17.62 14.81 22.46
C LYS A 111 -18.78 14.06 23.13
N GLU A 112 -18.64 12.76 23.30
CA GLU A 112 -19.58 11.91 24.03
C GLU A 112 -19.19 11.84 25.52
N ASP A 113 -17.88 11.86 25.83
CA ASP A 113 -17.38 11.87 27.21
C ASP A 113 -17.56 13.24 27.93
N GLU A 114 -17.79 14.33 27.19
CA GLU A 114 -18.04 15.68 27.73
C GLU A 114 -19.54 15.98 28.01
N ARG A 115 -20.44 15.00 27.82
CA ARG A 115 -21.90 15.21 27.88
C ARG A 115 -22.61 14.48 29.03
#